data_AF-A0A0B7HQE1-F1
#
_entry.id   AF-A0A0B7HQE1-F1
#
_cell.length_a   1.000
_cell.length_b   1.000
_cell.length_c   1.000
_cell.angle_alpha   90.00
_cell.angle_beta   90.00
_cell.angle_gamma   90.00
#
_symmetry.space_group_name_H-M   'P 1'
#
loop_
_entity.id
_entity.type
_entity.pdbx_description
1 polymer ?
#
loop_
_entity_poly.entity_id
_entity_poly.type
_entity_poly.pdbx_seq_one_letter_code
_entity_poly.pdbx_strand_id
1 'polypeptide(L)'
;MIKCLFLILAVICSFTSENKFQLEYATKLLDEGANIRFEVSNLSDDIKRIYDIRVEKFVDEQFIVTNLELKNWGNFYPETIKNQFVKDLQKMKELGNIQWIFNKTNNISDISVLKTNVIKALKKADGTPIEEIQKLFENDSFKDKVILWMNTNKVSPKSFLEWLDEPENFNKLFEIVE
;
A
#
# COMPACT_ATOMS: atom_id res chain seq x y z
N MET A 1 -29.59 9.83 -12.05
CA MET A 1 -30.05 8.72 -11.19
C MET A 1 -29.95 7.34 -11.86
N ILE A 2 -29.12 7.16 -12.90
CA ILE A 2 -28.98 5.88 -13.64
C ILE A 2 -27.54 5.30 -13.55
N LYS A 3 -26.54 6.10 -13.17
CA LYS A 3 -25.15 5.64 -12.97
C LYS A 3 -24.92 4.86 -11.67
N CYS A 4 -25.69 5.11 -10.60
CA CYS A 4 -25.59 4.31 -9.37
C CYS A 4 -26.05 2.87 -9.55
N LEU A 5 -26.96 2.60 -10.50
CA LEU A 5 -27.54 1.27 -10.67
C LEU A 5 -26.57 0.27 -11.33
N PHE A 6 -25.62 0.76 -12.14
CA PHE A 6 -24.58 -0.09 -12.74
C PHE A 6 -23.50 -0.52 -11.73
N LEU A 7 -23.26 0.27 -10.68
CA LEU A 7 -22.35 -0.14 -9.60
C LEU A 7 -22.93 -1.33 -8.81
N ILE A 8 -24.25 -1.39 -8.65
CA ILE A 8 -24.91 -2.45 -7.88
C ILE A 8 -24.88 -3.79 -8.63
N LEU A 9 -24.93 -3.80 -9.96
CA LEU A 9 -25.04 -5.05 -10.73
C LEU A 9 -23.69 -5.79 -10.91
N ALA A 10 -22.56 -5.08 -10.96
CA ALA A 10 -21.24 -5.72 -11.07
C ALA A 10 -20.77 -6.37 -9.75
N VAL A 11 -21.30 -5.91 -8.61
CA VAL A 11 -20.96 -6.40 -7.27
C VAL A 11 -21.63 -7.75 -6.95
N ILE A 12 -22.66 -8.15 -7.70
CA ILE A 12 -23.44 -9.38 -7.42
C ILE A 12 -22.67 -10.66 -7.83
N CYS A 13 -21.62 -10.59 -8.65
CA CYS A 13 -21.10 -11.78 -9.34
C CYS A 13 -19.87 -12.49 -8.75
N SER A 14 -19.39 -12.12 -7.56
CA SER A 14 -18.35 -12.93 -6.91
C SER A 14 -18.36 -12.74 -5.38
N PHE A 15 -19.07 -13.62 -4.67
CA PHE A 15 -18.94 -13.74 -3.22
C PHE A 15 -17.78 -14.69 -2.89
N THR A 16 -16.57 -14.15 -2.84
CA THR A 16 -15.44 -14.76 -2.14
C THR A 16 -15.20 -13.99 -0.83
N SER A 17 -14.58 -14.61 0.18
CA SER A 17 -14.21 -13.93 1.42
C SER A 17 -13.25 -12.76 1.20
N GLU A 18 -12.49 -12.80 0.10
CA GLU A 18 -11.74 -11.64 -0.39
C GLU A 18 -12.73 -10.50 -0.65
N ASN A 19 -13.65 -10.64 -1.62
CA ASN A 19 -14.55 -9.58 -2.07
C ASN A 19 -15.39 -8.92 -0.96
N LYS A 20 -15.71 -9.64 0.12
CA LYS A 20 -16.39 -9.06 1.28
C LYS A 20 -15.55 -7.96 1.95
N PHE A 21 -14.27 -8.23 2.18
CA PHE A 21 -13.36 -7.29 2.83
C PHE A 21 -13.21 -5.99 2.03
N GLN A 22 -13.00 -6.06 0.70
CA GLN A 22 -12.86 -4.84 -0.10
C GLN A 22 -14.15 -4.00 -0.11
N LEU A 23 -15.32 -4.63 -0.12
CA LEU A 23 -16.60 -3.92 -0.07
C LEU A 23 -16.87 -3.27 1.28
N GLU A 24 -16.55 -3.95 2.39
CA GLU A 24 -16.70 -3.41 3.74
C GLU A 24 -15.77 -2.21 3.96
N TYR A 25 -14.50 -2.32 3.57
CA TYR A 25 -13.56 -1.20 3.68
C TYR A 25 -13.92 -0.04 2.76
N ALA A 26 -14.37 -0.31 1.53
CA ALA A 26 -14.89 0.72 0.63
C ALA A 26 -16.11 1.46 1.22
N THR A 27 -17.01 0.73 1.90
CA THR A 27 -18.17 1.32 2.57
C THR A 27 -17.74 2.23 3.71
N LYS A 28 -16.79 1.79 4.55
CA LYS A 28 -16.19 2.62 5.60
C LYS A 28 -15.61 3.92 5.04
N LEU A 29 -14.87 3.86 3.94
CA LEU A 29 -14.31 5.06 3.29
C LEU A 29 -15.41 6.04 2.81
N LEU A 30 -16.51 5.52 2.26
CA LEU A 30 -17.65 6.34 1.85
C LEU A 30 -18.35 7.00 3.04
N ASP A 31 -18.50 6.28 4.15
CA ASP A 31 -19.08 6.80 5.39
C ASP A 31 -18.21 7.89 6.03
N GLU A 32 -16.88 7.82 5.85
CA GLU A 32 -15.92 8.86 6.20
C GLU A 32 -15.93 10.06 5.23
N GLY A 33 -16.80 10.06 4.21
CA GLY A 33 -16.95 11.13 3.24
C GLY A 33 -15.90 11.11 2.12
N ALA A 34 -15.16 10.01 1.95
CA ALA A 34 -14.18 9.90 0.88
C ALA A 34 -14.86 9.71 -0.49
N ASN A 35 -14.28 10.30 -1.53
CA ASN A 35 -14.63 9.94 -2.90
C ASN A 35 -13.74 8.75 -3.32
N ILE A 36 -14.36 7.65 -3.72
CA ILE A 36 -13.63 6.44 -4.10
C ILE A 36 -13.94 6.01 -5.53
N ARG A 37 -12.96 5.38 -6.16
CA ARG A 37 -13.09 4.69 -7.44
C ARG A 37 -12.34 3.36 -7.36
N PHE A 38 -13.02 2.25 -7.66
CA PHE A 38 -12.35 0.99 -7.94
C PHE A 38 -11.56 1.13 -9.25
N GLU A 39 -10.26 0.83 -9.24
CA GLU A 39 -9.54 0.74 -10.51
C GLU A 39 -9.78 -0.64 -11.13
N VAL A 40 -10.07 -0.64 -12.42
CA VAL A 40 -10.26 -1.85 -13.22
C VAL A 40 -9.26 -1.82 -14.36
N SER A 41 -8.75 -2.99 -14.74
CA SER A 41 -7.90 -3.09 -15.92
C SER A 41 -8.67 -2.63 -17.15
N ASN A 42 -8.10 -1.70 -17.89
CA ASN A 42 -8.44 -1.54 -19.30
C ASN A 42 -7.38 -2.32 -20.07
N LEU A 43 -7.74 -3.50 -20.57
CA LEU A 43 -6.86 -4.49 -21.25
C LEU A 43 -6.06 -3.91 -22.44
N SER A 44 -6.25 -2.63 -22.79
CA SER A 44 -5.47 -1.90 -23.79
C SER A 44 -4.18 -1.26 -23.25
N ASP A 45 -4.04 -1.10 -21.93
CA ASP A 45 -2.93 -0.41 -21.25
C ASP A 45 -2.27 -1.33 -20.20
N ASP A 46 -1.74 -2.48 -20.64
CA ASP A 46 -1.13 -3.54 -19.79
C ASP A 46 0.13 -3.10 -19.00
N ILE A 47 0.49 -1.81 -18.98
CA ILE A 47 1.66 -1.27 -18.27
C ILE A 47 1.27 -0.56 -16.96
N LYS A 48 0.02 -0.09 -16.84
CA LYS A 48 -0.40 0.66 -15.65
C LYS A 48 -0.70 -0.31 -14.50
N ARG A 49 -0.02 -0.10 -13.36
CA ARG A 49 -0.39 -0.76 -12.09
C ARG A 49 -1.80 -0.34 -11.71
N ILE A 50 -2.67 -1.32 -11.50
CA ILE A 50 -4.06 -1.15 -11.06
C ILE A 50 -4.09 -1.41 -9.57
N TYR A 51 -4.61 -0.47 -8.79
CA TYR A 51 -4.85 -0.64 -7.36
C TYR A 51 -6.30 -1.02 -7.09
N ASP A 52 -6.62 -1.58 -5.93
CA ASP A 52 -8.00 -1.98 -5.63
C ASP A 52 -8.93 -0.77 -5.54
N ILE A 53 -8.49 0.28 -4.83
CA ILE A 53 -9.29 1.49 -4.62
C ILE A 53 -8.41 2.73 -4.77
N ARG A 54 -8.87 3.71 -5.56
CA ARG A 54 -8.34 5.06 -5.55
C ARG A 54 -9.24 5.94 -4.69
N VAL A 55 -8.65 6.59 -3.70
CA VAL A 55 -9.32 7.47 -2.75
C VAL A 55 -8.89 8.90 -3.01
N GLU A 56 -9.87 9.80 -3.12
CA GLU A 56 -9.69 11.22 -3.35
C GLU A 56 -10.30 11.98 -2.16
N LYS A 57 -9.47 12.72 -1.42
CA LYS A 57 -9.87 13.51 -0.24
C LYS A 57 -9.40 14.96 -0.39
N PHE A 58 -10.18 15.89 0.15
CA PHE A 58 -9.75 17.28 0.36
C PHE A 58 -9.45 17.47 1.84
N VAL A 59 -8.19 17.70 2.18
CA VAL A 59 -7.72 17.91 3.56
C VAL A 59 -6.93 19.21 3.56
N ASP A 60 -7.30 20.16 4.42
CA ASP A 60 -6.62 21.46 4.57
C ASP A 60 -6.33 22.17 3.22
N GLU A 61 -7.36 22.27 2.37
CA GLU A 61 -7.30 22.85 1.01
C GLU A 61 -6.41 22.10 0.00
N GLN A 62 -5.86 20.94 0.37
CA GLN A 62 -5.06 20.09 -0.50
C GLN A 62 -5.88 18.91 -1.01
N PHE A 63 -5.76 18.65 -2.31
CA PHE A 63 -6.33 17.47 -2.93
C PHE A 63 -5.35 16.30 -2.82
N ILE A 64 -5.70 15.31 -2.01
CA ILE A 64 -4.89 14.14 -1.74
C ILE A 64 -5.48 12.96 -2.49
N VAL A 65 -4.62 12.25 -3.23
CA VAL A 65 -4.96 11.01 -3.92
C VAL A 65 -4.15 9.89 -3.30
N THR A 66 -4.85 8.90 -2.77
CA THR A 66 -4.24 7.68 -2.23
C THR A 66 -4.71 6.48 -3.02
N ASN A 67 -3.76 5.67 -3.49
CA ASN A 67 -4.05 4.38 -4.09
C ASN A 67 -3.91 3.28 -3.03
N LEU A 68 -4.92 2.44 -2.90
CA LEU A 68 -4.99 1.41 -1.89
C LEU A 68 -4.87 0.02 -2.50
N GLU A 69 -3.97 -0.77 -1.91
CA GLU A 69 -3.84 -2.19 -2.16
C GLU A 69 -4.42 -2.96 -0.97
N LEU A 70 -5.52 -3.68 -1.19
CA LEU A 70 -6.25 -4.38 -0.13
C LEU A 70 -5.86 -5.86 -0.10
N LYS A 71 -5.38 -6.33 1.05
CA LYS A 71 -4.87 -7.70 1.25
C LYS A 71 -5.69 -8.46 2.28
N ASN A 72 -6.37 -9.52 1.85
CA ASN A 72 -7.00 -10.50 2.74
C ASN A 72 -6.15 -11.78 2.84
N TRP A 73 -4.94 -11.63 3.37
CA TRP A 73 -3.95 -12.70 3.36
C TRP A 73 -4.14 -13.71 4.49
N GLY A 74 -4.43 -14.96 4.12
CA GLY A 74 -4.43 -16.09 5.06
C GLY A 74 -3.04 -16.44 5.61
N ASN A 75 -1.96 -16.07 4.91
CA ASN A 75 -0.56 -16.26 5.31
C ASN A 75 0.28 -15.05 4.91
N PHE A 76 1.46 -14.86 5.52
CA PHE A 76 2.37 -13.80 5.09
C PHE A 76 3.19 -14.25 3.86
N TYR A 77 3.19 -13.45 2.79
CA TYR A 77 3.89 -13.74 1.55
C TYR A 77 5.10 -12.79 1.36
N PRO A 78 6.31 -13.17 1.80
CA PRO A 78 7.48 -12.29 1.73
C PRO A 78 7.84 -11.90 0.29
N GLU A 79 7.59 -12.78 -0.68
CA GLU A 79 7.89 -12.54 -2.09
C GLU A 79 7.05 -11.39 -2.68
N THR A 80 5.80 -11.25 -2.23
CA THR A 80 4.95 -10.13 -2.64
C THR A 80 5.48 -8.80 -2.10
N ILE A 81 6.05 -8.79 -0.89
CA ILE A 81 6.72 -7.60 -0.35
C ILE A 81 7.95 -7.26 -1.19
N LYS A 82 8.83 -8.23 -1.47
CA LYS A 82 10.05 -8.02 -2.27
C LYS A 82 9.77 -7.52 -3.68
N ASN A 83 8.74 -8.07 -4.33
CA ASN A 83 8.49 -7.80 -5.75
C ASN A 83 7.52 -6.66 -5.98
N GLN A 84 6.46 -6.54 -5.17
CA GLN A 84 5.38 -5.60 -5.43
C GLN A 84 5.50 -4.36 -4.55
N PHE A 85 5.71 -4.51 -3.24
CA PHE A 85 5.87 -3.35 -2.37
C PHE A 85 7.12 -2.53 -2.72
N VAL A 86 8.24 -3.16 -3.08
CA VAL A 86 9.44 -2.44 -3.56
C VAL A 86 9.16 -1.66 -4.86
N LYS A 87 8.37 -2.20 -5.80
CA LYS A 87 7.94 -1.46 -7.00
C LYS A 87 7.01 -0.31 -6.66
N ASP A 88 6.14 -0.49 -5.67
CA ASP A 88 5.24 0.57 -5.20
C ASP A 88 6.03 1.70 -4.51
N LEU A 89 7.06 1.39 -3.71
CA LEU A 89 8.01 2.40 -3.21
C LEU A 89 8.65 3.20 -4.34
N GLN A 90 9.07 2.54 -5.43
CA GLN A 90 9.65 3.23 -6.58
C GLN A 90 8.65 4.18 -7.26
N LYS A 91 7.37 3.80 -7.33
CA LYS A 91 6.29 4.58 -7.97
C LYS A 91 5.73 5.68 -7.07
N MET A 92 5.82 5.51 -5.75
CA MET A 92 5.37 6.48 -4.76
C MET A 92 6.06 7.82 -5.00
N LYS A 93 5.24 8.87 -5.14
CA LYS A 93 5.73 10.25 -5.35
C LYS A 93 5.77 10.97 -4.01
N GLU A 94 4.68 10.85 -3.26
CA GLU A 94 4.50 11.42 -1.93
C GLU A 94 4.30 10.28 -0.94
N LEU A 95 4.84 10.44 0.26
CA LEU A 95 4.78 9.39 1.28
C LEU A 95 3.32 9.07 1.62
N GLY A 96 2.96 7.79 1.53
CA GLY A 96 1.60 7.34 1.82
C GLY A 96 0.58 7.56 0.70
N ASN A 97 1.00 8.01 -0.49
CA ASN A 97 0.08 8.09 -1.64
C ASN A 97 -0.20 6.71 -2.30
N ILE A 98 0.53 5.68 -1.86
CA ILE A 98 0.19 4.26 -2.05
C ILE A 98 0.19 3.63 -0.66
N GLN A 99 -0.89 2.98 -0.26
CA GLN A 99 -1.00 2.30 1.03
C GLN A 99 -1.46 0.86 0.86
N TRP A 100 -0.95 -0.01 1.72
CA TRP A 100 -1.34 -1.41 1.75
C TRP A 100 -2.20 -1.66 2.99
N ILE A 101 -3.46 -2.02 2.75
CA ILE A 101 -4.47 -2.23 3.78
C ILE A 101 -4.66 -3.73 3.96
N PHE A 102 -4.41 -4.21 5.16
CA PHE A 102 -4.48 -5.64 5.48
C PHE A 102 -5.73 -5.92 6.31
N ASN A 103 -6.48 -6.93 5.88
CA ASN A 103 -7.48 -7.52 6.75
C ASN A 103 -6.79 -8.31 7.86
N LYS A 104 -7.33 -8.22 9.07
CA LYS A 104 -6.86 -8.98 10.22
C LYS A 104 -7.13 -10.47 10.01
N THR A 105 -6.08 -11.27 10.07
CA THR A 105 -6.17 -12.73 10.02
C THR A 105 -5.35 -13.34 11.16
N ASN A 106 -5.48 -14.65 11.38
CA ASN A 106 -4.73 -15.34 12.44
C ASN A 106 -3.21 -15.17 12.33
N ASN A 107 -2.68 -15.00 11.11
CA ASN A 107 -1.24 -14.86 10.84
C ASN A 107 -0.80 -13.39 10.70
N ILE A 108 -1.74 -12.47 10.53
CA ILE A 108 -1.52 -11.01 10.46
C ILE A 108 -2.49 -10.39 11.46
N SER A 109 -2.22 -10.63 12.74
CA SER A 109 -3.14 -10.33 13.85
C SER A 109 -3.14 -8.85 14.23
N ASP A 110 -2.02 -8.18 14.04
CA ASP A 110 -1.80 -6.78 14.40
C ASP A 110 -0.63 -6.17 13.62
N ILE A 111 -0.53 -4.84 13.73
CA ILE A 111 0.38 -4.03 12.92
C ILE A 111 1.86 -4.30 13.27
N SER A 112 2.15 -4.72 14.51
CA SER A 112 3.49 -5.04 14.96
C SER A 112 3.98 -6.35 14.34
N VAL A 113 3.11 -7.36 14.26
CA VAL A 113 3.40 -8.62 13.56
C VAL A 113 3.62 -8.38 12.08
N LEU A 114 2.77 -7.59 11.42
CA LEU A 114 2.94 -7.21 10.02
C LEU A 114 4.27 -6.47 9.79
N LYS A 115 4.57 -5.47 10.61
CA LYS A 115 5.83 -4.72 10.55
C LYS A 115 7.04 -5.64 10.64
N THR A 116 7.07 -6.52 11.66
CA THR A 116 8.16 -7.48 11.85
C THR A 116 8.37 -8.34 10.61
N ASN A 117 7.28 -8.84 10.01
CA ASN A 117 7.33 -9.68 8.83
C ASN A 117 7.77 -8.91 7.57
N VAL A 118 7.29 -7.68 7.36
CA VAL A 118 7.70 -6.81 6.25
C VAL A 118 9.18 -6.45 6.37
N ILE A 119 9.63 -5.97 7.54
CA ILE A 119 11.04 -5.64 7.77
C ILE A 119 11.95 -6.85 7.56
N LYS A 120 11.52 -8.04 8.02
CA LYS A 120 12.23 -9.29 7.77
C LYS A 120 12.28 -9.65 6.29
N ALA A 121 11.22 -9.43 5.52
CA ALA A 121 11.20 -9.69 4.08
C ALA A 121 12.12 -8.75 3.29
N LEU A 122 12.34 -7.52 3.80
CA LEU A 122 13.21 -6.51 3.20
C LEU A 122 14.69 -6.62 3.62
N LYS A 123 15.03 -7.57 4.50
CA LYS A 123 16.39 -7.86 4.95
C LYS A 123 16.84 -9.26 4.50
N LYS A 124 18.14 -9.40 4.24
CA LYS A 124 18.85 -10.68 4.13
C LYS A 124 19.02 -11.31 5.52
N ALA A 125 19.46 -12.56 5.56
CA ALA A 125 19.67 -13.29 6.80
C ALA A 125 20.72 -12.65 7.73
N ASP A 126 21.67 -11.90 7.17
CA ASP A 126 22.70 -11.15 7.91
C ASP A 126 22.20 -9.76 8.40
N GLY A 127 20.92 -9.44 8.20
CA GLY A 127 20.31 -8.17 8.59
C GLY A 127 20.55 -7.02 7.60
N THR A 128 21.31 -7.24 6.53
CA THR A 128 21.51 -6.22 5.49
C THR A 128 20.29 -6.11 4.57
N PRO A 129 20.05 -4.95 3.91
CA PRO A 129 18.94 -4.81 2.97
C PRO A 129 19.04 -5.79 1.79
N ILE A 130 17.90 -6.29 1.30
CA ILE A 130 17.84 -7.09 0.07
C ILE A 130 18.30 -6.29 -1.16
N GLU A 131 18.66 -6.99 -2.24
CA GLU A 131 19.21 -6.37 -3.45
C GLU A 131 18.23 -5.41 -4.13
N GLU A 132 16.93 -5.71 -4.08
CA GLU A 132 15.87 -4.91 -4.65
C GLU A 132 15.79 -3.54 -3.97
N ILE A 133 15.94 -3.49 -2.64
CA ILE A 133 16.05 -2.24 -1.90
C ILE A 133 17.36 -1.54 -2.24
N GLN A 134 18.49 -2.25 -2.30
CA GLN A 134 19.78 -1.65 -2.65
C GLN A 134 19.74 -0.95 -4.02
N LYS A 135 19.18 -1.62 -5.03
CA LYS A 135 19.01 -1.10 -6.39
C LYS A 135 18.15 0.16 -6.44
N LEU A 136 17.14 0.30 -5.57
CA LEU A 136 16.37 1.55 -5.50
C LEU A 136 17.24 2.76 -5.14
N PHE A 137 18.22 2.59 -4.25
CA PHE A 137 19.12 3.68 -3.82
C PHE A 137 20.25 3.98 -4.82
N GLU A 138 20.41 3.19 -5.88
CA GLU A 138 21.26 3.55 -7.02
C GLU A 138 20.63 4.67 -7.87
N ASN A 139 19.31 4.87 -7.76
CA ASN A 139 18.58 5.92 -8.46
C ASN A 139 18.49 7.21 -7.63
N ASP A 140 19.00 8.32 -8.17
CA ASP A 140 18.99 9.63 -7.49
C ASP A 140 17.58 10.15 -7.22
N SER A 141 16.65 10.02 -8.18
CA SER A 141 15.25 10.45 -7.98
C SER A 141 14.56 9.67 -6.86
N PHE A 142 14.88 8.39 -6.66
CA PHE A 142 14.37 7.65 -5.51
C PHE A 142 14.99 8.15 -4.20
N LYS A 143 16.30 8.39 -4.15
CA LYS A 143 16.98 8.95 -2.97
C LYS A 143 16.39 10.31 -2.57
N ASP A 144 16.13 11.20 -3.54
CA ASP A 144 15.56 12.53 -3.29
C ASP A 144 14.18 12.42 -2.63
N LYS A 145 13.34 11.49 -3.09
CA LYS A 145 12.04 11.22 -2.46
C LYS A 145 12.19 10.73 -1.03
N VAL A 146 13.10 9.79 -0.78
CA VAL A 146 13.35 9.25 0.57
C VAL A 146 13.93 10.32 1.50
N ILE A 147 14.78 11.21 1.00
CA ILE A 147 15.29 12.39 1.73
C ILE A 147 14.13 13.27 2.23
N LEU A 148 13.15 13.54 1.37
CA LEU A 148 11.95 14.30 1.73
C LEU A 148 11.08 13.55 2.74
N TRP A 149 10.86 12.25 2.55
CA TRP A 149 10.04 11.42 3.45
C TRP A 149 10.64 11.31 4.86
N MET A 150 11.96 11.15 4.95
CA MET A 150 12.71 11.01 6.19
C MET A 150 13.11 12.35 6.80
N ASN A 151 12.91 13.47 6.09
CA ASN A 151 13.36 14.81 6.46
C ASN A 151 14.85 14.84 6.90
N THR A 152 15.72 14.31 6.04
CA THR A 152 17.17 14.16 6.31
C THR A 152 18.01 14.54 5.10
N ASN A 153 19.30 14.82 5.28
CA ASN A 153 20.21 15.22 4.19
C ASN A 153 20.94 14.04 3.53
N LYS A 154 20.88 12.84 4.11
CA LYS A 154 21.55 11.65 3.58
C LYS A 154 20.76 10.41 3.90
N VAL A 155 20.60 9.57 2.90
CA VAL A 155 19.84 8.32 2.99
C VAL A 155 20.66 7.15 2.44
N SER A 156 20.38 5.98 2.97
CA SER A 156 20.96 4.70 2.55
C SER A 156 19.89 3.61 2.67
N PRO A 157 20.07 2.46 1.99
CA PRO A 157 19.21 1.29 2.17
C PRO A 157 18.99 0.93 3.66
N LYS A 158 20.06 0.96 4.46
CA LYS A 158 20.01 0.62 5.88
C LYS A 158 19.21 1.65 6.68
N SER A 159 19.54 2.94 6.55
CA SER A 159 18.85 4.01 7.29
C SER A 159 17.37 4.11 6.92
N PHE A 160 17.00 3.79 5.68
CA PHE A 160 15.59 3.72 5.28
C PHE A 160 14.85 2.56 5.95
N LEU A 161 15.45 1.37 6.03
CA LEU A 161 14.82 0.25 6.74
C LEU A 161 14.72 0.49 8.25
N GLU A 162 15.68 1.18 8.86
CA GLU A 162 15.61 1.62 10.25
C GLU A 162 14.47 2.62 10.45
N TRP A 163 14.37 3.63 9.57
CA TRP A 163 13.27 4.59 9.59
C TRP A 163 11.90 3.93 9.40
N LEU A 164 11.79 2.95 8.51
CA LEU A 164 10.56 2.19 8.25
C LEU A 164 10.18 1.28 9.42
N ASP A 165 11.14 0.81 10.22
CA ASP A 165 10.89 -0.02 11.40
C ASP A 165 10.29 0.80 12.57
N GLU A 166 10.27 2.12 12.48
CA GLU A 166 9.54 2.94 13.45
C GLU A 166 8.02 2.87 13.20
N PRO A 167 7.20 2.56 14.22
CA PRO A 167 5.74 2.41 14.06
C PRO A 167 5.06 3.59 13.37
N GLU A 168 5.46 4.81 13.72
CA GLU A 168 4.92 6.05 13.15
C GLU A 168 5.16 6.18 11.64
N ASN A 169 6.25 5.61 11.12
CA ASN A 169 6.60 5.66 9.71
C ASN A 169 6.00 4.46 8.97
N PHE A 170 6.02 3.28 9.59
CA PHE A 170 5.38 2.09 9.06
C PHE A 170 3.89 2.32 8.78
N ASN A 171 3.18 2.95 9.73
CA ASN A 171 1.75 3.21 9.64
C ASN A 171 1.37 4.22 8.53
N LYS A 172 2.33 4.94 7.96
CA LYS A 172 2.09 5.79 6.79
C LYS A 172 1.92 4.97 5.51
N LEU A 173 2.44 3.74 5.48
CA LEU A 173 2.44 2.84 4.32
C LEU A 173 1.52 1.64 4.49
N PHE A 174 1.26 1.23 5.73
CA PHE A 174 0.53 0.02 6.08
C PHE A 174 -0.56 0.29 7.11
N GLU A 175 -1.74 -0.30 6.90
CA GLU A 175 -2.85 -0.31 7.87
C GLU A 175 -3.32 -1.76 8.08
N ILE A 176 -3.79 -2.09 9.28
CA ILE A 176 -4.59 -3.29 9.53
C ILE A 176 -5.97 -2.88 9.99
N VAL A 177 -6.98 -3.53 9.42
CA VAL A 177 -8.39 -3.36 9.77
C VAL A 177 -9.06 -4.71 10.01
N GLU A 178 -10.20 -4.69 10.70
CA GLU A 178 -11.03 -5.87 10.99
C GLU A 178 -12.03 -6.20 9.88
#